data_AF-A0A1V3S695-F1
#
_entry.id   AF-A0A1V3S695-F1
#
_cell.length_a   1.000
_cell.length_b   1.000
_cell.length_c   1.000
_cell.angle_alpha   90.00
_cell.angle_beta   90.00
_cell.angle_gamma   90.00
#
_symmetry.space_group_name_H-M   'P 1'
#
loop_
_entity.id
_entity.type
_entity.pdbx_description
1 polymer ?
#
loop_
_entity_poly.entity_id
_entity_poly.type
_entity_poly.pdbx_seq_one_letter_code
_entity_poly.pdbx_strand_id
1 'polypeptide(L)'
;VLANRDSLNVLENFVYGDTPELAGIRCVLDDLKAAGPDGQWEFLLGPLADQSNIRQLPLKTLLVQLELRRLIAPRYAYFAEYRFKYLSEPHELLAHFEGERRDFVSAIIQTSSRARAWATVNFDGMYQQYHAERNRVVKALDYFQEKGWIELESKQMTEVYSVLQADLDTQVLSAELHAYFTRHEQGEIARIHAMLELFATDRCLGYRLAQYFGDDHAPIQCGHCSVCHGHVARLPEPPALPALVDKNFEALCGDFIHKHEQHSGSVPSAERLTRFLCAISVPLFTRLKARKIHGYAALEAYPYAEVRQWTQAHL
;
A
#
# COMPACT_ATOMS: atom_id res chain seq x y z
N VAL A 1 4.84 21.74 15.10
CA VAL A 1 3.91 21.50 16.21
C VAL A 1 4.33 20.19 16.85
N LEU A 2 5.06 20.25 17.96
CA LEU A 2 5.57 19.08 18.68
C LEU A 2 4.49 18.66 19.70
N ALA A 3 3.90 17.48 19.50
CA ALA A 3 2.92 16.84 20.38
C ALA A 3 1.62 17.63 20.65
N ASN A 4 0.74 17.73 19.65
CA ASN A 4 -0.69 17.98 19.87
C ASN A 4 -1.43 16.63 19.80
N ARG A 5 -2.33 16.35 20.76
CA ARG A 5 -3.20 15.18 20.73
C ARG A 5 -4.14 15.16 19.51
N ASP A 6 -4.40 16.30 18.86
CA ASP A 6 -5.11 16.31 17.57
C ASP A 6 -4.32 15.59 16.45
N SER A 7 -2.98 15.57 16.54
CA SER A 7 -2.14 14.81 15.61
C SER A 7 -2.03 13.32 15.97
N LEU A 8 -2.51 12.92 17.15
CA LEU A 8 -2.49 11.52 17.60
C LEU A 8 -3.38 10.65 16.72
N ASN A 9 -4.64 11.06 16.53
CA ASN A 9 -5.59 10.31 15.70
C ASN A 9 -5.06 10.11 14.28
N VAL A 10 -4.38 11.12 13.73
CA VAL A 10 -3.75 11.01 12.40
C VAL A 10 -2.66 9.93 12.39
N LEU A 11 -1.77 9.91 13.40
CA LEU A 11 -0.71 8.90 13.51
C LEU A 11 -1.28 7.49 13.70
N GLU A 12 -2.24 7.33 14.60
CA GLU A 12 -2.92 6.06 14.82
C GLU A 12 -3.64 5.57 13.56
N ASN A 13 -4.33 6.47 12.85
CA ASN A 13 -5.04 6.15 11.60
C ASN A 13 -4.11 5.68 10.48
N PHE A 14 -2.83 6.08 10.49
CA PHE A 14 -1.84 5.48 9.58
C PHE A 14 -1.61 4.01 9.93
N VAL A 15 -1.40 3.69 11.21
CA VAL A 15 -1.22 2.30 11.68
C VAL A 15 -2.45 1.46 11.33
N TYR A 16 -3.65 1.91 11.72
CA TYR A 16 -4.90 1.19 11.46
C TYR A 16 -5.21 1.05 9.96
N GLY A 17 -4.83 2.04 9.15
CA GLY A 17 -4.97 1.96 7.70
C GLY A 17 -3.98 1.02 7.03
N ASP A 18 -2.86 0.74 7.70
CA ASP A 18 -1.78 -0.11 7.19
C ASP A 18 -1.87 -1.56 7.68
N THR A 19 -2.86 -1.90 8.52
CA THR A 19 -3.18 -3.29 8.90
C THR A 19 -4.06 -3.97 7.84
N PRO A 20 -3.61 -4.97 7.07
CA PRO A 20 -4.48 -5.65 6.12
C PRO A 20 -5.61 -6.43 6.82
N GLU A 21 -6.80 -6.43 6.24
CA GLU A 21 -7.89 -7.30 6.71
C GLU A 21 -7.67 -8.74 6.22
N LEU A 22 -8.18 -9.72 6.99
CA LEU A 22 -8.04 -11.15 6.71
C LEU A 22 -8.42 -11.52 5.27
N ALA A 23 -9.55 -11.01 4.78
CA ALA A 23 -10.04 -11.29 3.42
C ALA A 23 -9.07 -10.78 2.34
N GLY A 24 -8.41 -9.64 2.57
CA GLY A 24 -7.42 -9.12 1.64
C GLY A 24 -6.18 -10.00 1.58
N ILE A 25 -5.67 -10.43 2.75
CA ILE A 25 -4.54 -11.37 2.81
C ILE A 25 -4.90 -12.67 2.10
N ARG A 26 -6.10 -13.20 2.37
CA ARG A 26 -6.60 -14.40 1.72
C ARG A 26 -6.64 -14.25 0.19
N CYS A 27 -7.12 -13.12 -0.32
CA CYS A 27 -7.13 -12.83 -1.75
C CYS A 27 -5.73 -12.88 -2.37
N VAL A 28 -4.71 -12.33 -1.71
CA VAL A 28 -3.32 -12.39 -2.21
C VAL A 28 -2.80 -13.82 -2.23
N LEU A 29 -3.08 -14.60 -1.19
CA LEU A 29 -2.65 -16.00 -1.12
C LEU A 29 -3.35 -16.90 -2.14
N ASP A 30 -4.64 -16.66 -2.39
CA ASP A 30 -5.38 -17.38 -3.42
C ASP A 30 -4.90 -17.01 -4.83
N ASP A 31 -4.54 -15.75 -5.08
CA ASP A 31 -3.91 -15.30 -6.33
C ASP A 31 -2.53 -15.96 -6.54
N LEU A 32 -1.70 -15.98 -5.49
CA LEU A 32 -0.43 -16.73 -5.47
C LEU A 32 -0.64 -18.22 -5.78
N LYS A 33 -1.65 -18.85 -5.18
CA LYS A 33 -1.95 -20.27 -5.41
C LYS A 33 -2.46 -20.55 -6.83
N ALA A 34 -3.17 -19.59 -7.42
CA ALA A 34 -3.70 -19.68 -8.78
C ALA A 34 -2.61 -19.57 -9.87
N ALA A 35 -1.44 -19.02 -9.55
CA ALA A 35 -0.29 -18.91 -10.47
C ALA A 35 0.20 -20.27 -11.03
N GLY A 36 -0.21 -21.39 -10.42
CA GLY A 36 -0.04 -22.71 -11.00
C GLY A 36 1.39 -23.28 -10.91
N PRO A 37 1.61 -24.49 -11.45
CA PRO A 37 2.81 -25.30 -11.22
C PRO A 37 4.06 -24.83 -11.96
N ASP A 38 3.97 -23.87 -12.87
CA ASP A 38 5.13 -23.27 -13.56
C ASP A 38 6.06 -22.52 -12.58
N GLY A 39 5.61 -22.35 -11.33
CA GLY A 39 6.42 -21.89 -10.22
C GLY A 39 6.80 -20.42 -10.32
N GLN A 40 6.12 -19.63 -11.15
CA GLN A 40 6.25 -18.18 -11.22
C GLN A 40 4.90 -17.52 -10.97
N TRP A 41 4.89 -16.53 -10.08
CA TRP A 41 3.76 -15.66 -9.80
C TRP A 41 4.11 -14.26 -10.29
N GLU A 42 3.33 -13.78 -11.24
CA GLU A 42 3.54 -12.52 -11.94
C GLU A 42 2.35 -11.59 -11.70
N PHE A 43 2.64 -10.37 -11.22
CA PHE A 43 1.57 -9.41 -10.91
C PHE A 43 2.04 -7.96 -10.99
N LEU A 44 1.07 -7.06 -11.16
CA LEU A 44 1.25 -5.62 -10.99
C LEU A 44 0.83 -5.24 -9.57
N LEU A 45 1.68 -4.52 -8.83
CA LEU A 45 1.42 -4.18 -7.41
C LEU A 45 0.13 -3.38 -7.21
N GLY A 46 -0.15 -2.41 -8.10
CA GLY A 46 -1.36 -1.57 -8.01
C GLY A 46 -2.66 -2.38 -8.17
N PRO A 47 -2.83 -3.12 -9.29
CA PRO A 47 -3.96 -4.03 -9.47
C PRO A 47 -4.13 -5.05 -8.34
N LEU A 48 -3.04 -5.67 -7.86
CA LEU A 48 -3.12 -6.61 -6.73
C LEU A 48 -3.56 -5.91 -5.44
N ALA A 49 -3.05 -4.70 -5.16
CA ALA A 49 -3.50 -3.86 -4.04
C ALA A 49 -4.99 -3.51 -4.16
N ASP A 50 -5.46 -3.16 -5.35
CA ASP A 50 -6.86 -2.83 -5.57
C ASP A 50 -7.76 -4.07 -5.43
N GLN A 51 -7.34 -5.23 -5.93
CA GLN A 51 -8.07 -6.50 -5.86
C GLN A 51 -8.18 -7.01 -4.43
N SER A 52 -7.05 -7.07 -3.71
CA SER A 52 -6.99 -7.49 -2.31
C SER A 52 -7.50 -6.43 -1.33
N ASN A 53 -7.70 -5.20 -1.82
CA ASN A 53 -8.03 -4.03 -1.01
C ASN A 53 -7.03 -3.80 0.14
N ILE A 54 -5.75 -4.03 -0.14
CA ILE A 54 -4.62 -3.74 0.74
C ILE A 54 -3.87 -2.54 0.17
N ARG A 55 -3.48 -1.57 0.99
CA ARG A 55 -2.64 -0.45 0.53
C ARG A 55 -1.27 -0.97 0.06
N GLN A 56 -0.64 -0.28 -0.88
CA GLN A 56 0.62 -0.76 -1.48
C GLN A 56 1.75 -0.98 -0.47
N LEU A 57 1.92 -0.11 0.54
CA LEU A 57 2.97 -0.26 1.56
C LEU A 57 2.76 -1.55 2.40
N PRO A 58 1.59 -1.76 3.04
CA PRO A 58 1.28 -3.05 3.69
C PRO A 58 1.37 -4.26 2.78
N LEU A 59 0.97 -4.13 1.51
CA LEU A 59 1.09 -5.23 0.55
C LEU A 59 2.55 -5.62 0.33
N LYS A 60 3.47 -4.64 0.20
CA LYS A 60 4.92 -4.92 0.16
C LYS A 60 5.39 -5.62 1.44
N THR A 61 4.94 -5.16 2.61
CA THR A 61 5.25 -5.83 3.88
C THR A 61 4.75 -7.27 3.89
N LEU A 62 3.55 -7.53 3.37
CA LEU A 62 3.01 -8.88 3.23
C LEU A 62 3.89 -9.73 2.31
N LEU A 63 4.29 -9.23 1.15
CA LEU A 63 5.20 -9.94 0.23
C LEU A 63 6.53 -10.29 0.90
N VAL A 64 7.12 -9.37 1.66
CA VAL A 64 8.34 -9.65 2.45
C VAL A 64 8.10 -10.74 3.49
N GLN A 65 6.94 -10.76 4.16
CA GLN A 65 6.62 -11.84 5.11
C GLN A 65 6.49 -13.20 4.41
N LEU A 66 5.94 -13.25 3.20
CA LEU A 66 5.89 -14.48 2.40
C LEU A 66 7.30 -14.94 1.99
N GLU A 67 8.19 -14.01 1.65
CA GLU A 67 9.60 -14.30 1.34
C GLU A 67 10.37 -14.82 2.57
N LEU A 68 10.23 -14.17 3.73
CA LEU A 68 10.87 -14.59 4.98
C LEU A 68 10.42 -15.99 5.41
N ARG A 69 9.17 -16.35 5.11
CA ARG A 69 8.62 -17.70 5.33
C ARG A 69 9.00 -18.70 4.23
N ARG A 70 9.80 -18.29 3.25
CA ARG A 70 10.25 -19.09 2.09
C ARG A 70 9.09 -19.65 1.26
N LEU A 71 8.00 -18.89 1.13
CA LEU A 71 6.86 -19.25 0.28
C LEU A 71 7.08 -18.76 -1.16
N ILE A 72 7.73 -17.60 -1.28
CA ILE A 72 8.08 -16.98 -2.55
C ILE A 72 9.54 -16.51 -2.53
N ALA A 73 10.12 -16.28 -3.71
CA ALA A 73 11.42 -15.61 -3.85
C ALA A 73 11.39 -14.63 -5.03
N PRO A 74 11.91 -13.39 -4.88
CA PRO A 74 11.96 -12.43 -5.97
C PRO A 74 12.86 -12.95 -7.10
N ARG A 75 12.41 -12.80 -8.35
CA ARG A 75 13.19 -13.16 -9.56
C ARG A 75 13.70 -11.93 -10.27
N TYR A 76 12.78 -11.15 -10.81
CA TYR A 76 13.06 -9.91 -11.52
C TYR A 76 11.78 -9.08 -11.58
N ALA A 77 11.95 -7.78 -11.83
CA ALA A 77 10.86 -6.89 -12.16
C ALA A 77 11.09 -6.35 -13.58
N TYR A 78 10.00 -6.12 -14.31
CA TYR A 78 10.08 -5.55 -15.65
C TYR A 78 8.88 -4.65 -15.92
N PHE A 79 9.05 -3.65 -16.78
CA PHE A 79 7.93 -2.81 -17.21
C PHE A 79 7.14 -3.54 -18.30
N ALA A 80 5.86 -3.82 -18.07
CA ALA A 80 4.99 -4.47 -19.04
C ALA A 80 4.71 -3.59 -20.26
N GLU A 81 4.63 -2.28 -20.07
CA GLU A 81 4.30 -1.31 -21.12
C GLU A 81 5.46 -0.34 -21.36
N TYR A 82 5.84 -0.18 -22.63
CA TYR A 82 6.77 0.85 -23.07
C TYR A 82 6.05 1.76 -24.06
N ARG A 83 6.17 3.07 -23.84
CA ARG A 83 5.63 4.09 -24.74
C ARG A 83 6.75 5.04 -25.13
N PHE A 84 6.74 5.49 -26.37
CA PHE A 84 7.70 6.47 -26.84
C PHE A 84 7.03 7.58 -27.61
N LYS A 85 7.59 8.78 -27.51
CA LYS A 85 7.19 9.95 -28.26
C LYS A 85 8.34 10.39 -29.14
N TYR A 86 8.05 10.56 -30.41
CA TYR A 86 9.03 11.03 -31.39
C TYR A 86 9.43 12.48 -31.09
N LEU A 87 10.73 12.75 -31.06
CA LEU A 87 11.30 14.11 -31.01
C LEU A 87 11.75 14.57 -32.41
N SER A 88 12.03 13.63 -33.29
CA SER A 88 12.29 13.79 -34.73
C SER A 88 11.28 12.98 -35.53
N GLU A 89 11.04 13.34 -36.80
CA GLU A 89 10.04 12.63 -37.61
C GLU A 89 10.45 11.14 -37.80
N PRO A 90 9.49 10.19 -37.89
CA PRO A 90 9.82 8.75 -37.95
C PRO A 90 10.76 8.36 -39.11
N HIS A 91 10.71 9.09 -40.23
CA HIS A 91 11.59 8.87 -41.37
C HIS A 91 13.05 9.29 -41.08
N GLU A 92 13.26 10.32 -40.25
CA GLU A 92 14.58 10.75 -39.79
C GLU A 92 15.18 9.72 -38.84
N LEU A 93 14.36 9.16 -37.95
CA LEU A 93 14.78 8.05 -37.09
C LEU A 93 15.27 6.85 -37.91
N LEU A 94 14.55 6.49 -38.98
CA LEU A 94 14.97 5.40 -39.87
C LEU A 94 16.25 5.71 -40.65
N ALA A 95 16.50 6.98 -40.99
CA ALA A 95 17.69 7.41 -41.73
C ALA A 95 18.99 7.25 -40.93
N HIS A 96 18.91 7.09 -39.61
CA HIS A 96 20.08 6.80 -38.76
C HIS A 96 20.57 5.35 -38.83
N PHE A 97 19.86 4.47 -39.54
CA PHE A 97 20.17 3.04 -39.60
C PHE A 97 20.29 2.53 -41.03
N GLU A 98 21.09 1.48 -41.22
CA GLU A 98 21.28 0.80 -42.49
C GLU A 98 21.11 -0.72 -42.33
N GLY A 99 20.73 -1.38 -43.43
CA GLY A 99 20.53 -2.83 -43.49
C GLY A 99 19.56 -3.37 -42.44
N GLU A 100 19.93 -4.48 -41.81
CA GLU A 100 19.09 -5.20 -40.83
C GLU A 100 18.61 -4.33 -39.67
N ARG A 101 19.42 -3.36 -39.22
CA ARG A 101 19.03 -2.46 -38.13
C ARG A 101 17.89 -1.53 -38.55
N ARG A 102 17.90 -1.05 -39.80
CA ARG A 102 16.83 -0.20 -40.34
C ARG A 102 15.53 -0.97 -40.43
N ASP A 103 15.59 -2.21 -40.90
CA ASP A 103 14.43 -3.09 -41.00
C ASP A 103 13.84 -3.36 -39.61
N PHE A 104 14.71 -3.61 -38.62
CA PHE A 104 14.30 -3.80 -37.23
C PHE A 104 13.62 -2.56 -36.62
N VAL A 105 14.19 -1.36 -36.83
CA VAL A 105 13.58 -0.11 -36.36
C VAL A 105 12.24 0.14 -37.05
N SER A 106 12.15 -0.14 -38.35
CA SER A 106 10.89 -0.05 -39.10
C SER A 106 9.82 -0.99 -38.54
N ALA A 107 10.20 -2.22 -38.16
CA ALA A 107 9.29 -3.17 -37.52
C ALA A 107 8.75 -2.65 -36.18
N ILE A 108 9.59 -2.05 -35.33
CA ILE A 108 9.15 -1.43 -34.07
C ILE A 108 8.12 -0.34 -34.35
N ILE A 109 8.39 0.55 -35.32
CA ILE A 109 7.49 1.65 -35.67
C ILE A 109 6.15 1.14 -36.20
N GLN A 110 6.17 0.13 -37.07
CA GLN A 110 4.97 -0.42 -37.71
C GLN A 110 4.08 -1.24 -36.77
N THR A 111 4.68 -1.98 -35.84
CA THR A 111 3.93 -2.81 -34.88
C THR A 111 3.38 -1.99 -33.72
N SER A 112 3.99 -0.84 -33.42
CA SER A 112 3.57 0.04 -32.32
C SER A 112 2.28 0.79 -32.63
N SER A 113 1.38 0.87 -31.65
CA SER A 113 0.11 1.58 -31.78
C SER A 113 0.25 3.04 -31.34
N ARG A 114 -0.09 3.99 -32.22
CA ARG A 114 0.04 5.42 -31.93
C ARG A 114 -1.26 6.01 -31.37
N ALA A 115 -1.17 6.67 -30.22
CA ALA A 115 -2.23 7.43 -29.59
C ALA A 115 -1.74 8.85 -29.23
N ARG A 116 -2.23 9.86 -29.97
CA ARG A 116 -1.78 11.26 -29.86
C ARG A 116 -0.27 11.39 -30.10
N ALA A 117 0.46 11.93 -29.12
CA ALA A 117 1.91 12.13 -29.18
C ALA A 117 2.73 10.87 -28.84
N TRP A 118 2.10 9.83 -28.26
CA TRP A 118 2.77 8.63 -27.78
C TRP A 118 2.47 7.43 -28.68
N ALA A 119 3.43 6.55 -28.86
CA ALA A 119 3.29 5.23 -29.46
C ALA A 119 3.57 4.16 -28.40
N THR A 120 2.68 3.19 -28.25
CA THR A 120 2.85 2.05 -27.35
C THR A 120 3.48 0.89 -28.11
N VAL A 121 4.57 0.36 -27.57
CA VAL A 121 5.33 -0.74 -28.16
C VAL A 121 4.52 -2.03 -28.09
N ASN A 122 4.41 -2.73 -29.21
CA ASN A 122 3.75 -4.02 -29.28
C ASN A 122 4.78 -5.16 -29.27
N PHE A 123 5.16 -5.61 -28.07
CA PHE A 123 6.14 -6.69 -27.91
C PHE A 123 5.66 -8.02 -28.49
N ASP A 124 4.37 -8.34 -28.34
CA ASP A 124 3.79 -9.57 -28.88
C ASP A 124 3.84 -9.57 -30.41
N GLY A 125 3.49 -8.43 -31.04
CA GLY A 125 3.62 -8.25 -32.49
C GLY A 125 5.06 -8.37 -32.97
N MET A 126 6.00 -7.78 -32.24
CA MET A 126 7.45 -7.90 -32.52
C MET A 126 7.94 -9.35 -32.42
N TYR A 127 7.48 -10.10 -31.41
CA TYR A 127 7.86 -11.50 -31.24
C TYR A 127 7.21 -12.41 -32.29
N GLN A 128 5.91 -12.26 -32.54
CA GLN A 128 5.17 -13.11 -33.47
C GLN A 128 5.58 -12.91 -34.94
N GLN A 129 5.85 -11.66 -35.36
CA GLN A 129 6.14 -11.35 -36.76
C GLN A 129 7.63 -11.35 -37.08
N TYR A 130 8.47 -10.94 -36.13
CA TYR A 130 9.90 -10.72 -36.36
C TYR A 130 10.81 -11.57 -35.46
N HIS A 131 10.23 -12.45 -34.64
CA HIS A 131 10.96 -13.26 -33.64
C HIS A 131 11.90 -12.41 -32.76
N ALA A 132 11.50 -11.16 -32.53
CA ALA A 132 12.29 -10.19 -31.81
C ALA A 132 12.06 -10.35 -30.31
N GLU A 133 13.09 -10.81 -29.61
CA GLU A 133 13.11 -10.87 -28.15
C GLU A 133 12.85 -9.50 -27.52
N ARG A 134 12.06 -9.47 -26.44
CA ARG A 134 11.71 -8.23 -25.71
C ARG A 134 12.93 -7.38 -25.38
N ASN A 135 14.00 -8.01 -24.90
CA ASN A 135 15.24 -7.34 -24.51
C ASN A 135 15.89 -6.60 -25.69
N ARG A 136 15.80 -7.15 -26.92
CA ARG A 136 16.33 -6.49 -28.12
C ARG A 136 15.56 -5.22 -28.45
N VAL A 137 14.23 -5.24 -28.31
CA VAL A 137 13.36 -4.07 -28.54
C VAL A 137 13.63 -2.99 -27.48
N VAL A 138 13.72 -3.36 -26.21
CA VAL A 138 14.04 -2.42 -25.11
C VAL A 138 15.39 -1.75 -25.34
N LYS A 139 16.44 -2.53 -25.65
CA LYS A 139 17.78 -1.96 -25.97
C LYS A 139 17.77 -0.96 -27.12
N ALA A 140 16.94 -1.20 -28.14
CA ALA A 140 16.83 -0.26 -29.25
C ALA A 140 16.15 1.04 -28.82
N LEU A 141 15.09 0.96 -28.03
CA LEU A 141 14.39 2.14 -27.50
C LEU A 141 15.27 2.94 -26.54
N ASP A 142 16.02 2.27 -25.65
CA ASP A 142 16.99 2.92 -24.78
C ASP A 142 18.05 3.67 -25.59
N TYR A 143 18.58 3.03 -26.65
CA TYR A 143 19.51 3.68 -27.57
C TYR A 143 18.91 4.91 -28.26
N PHE A 144 17.66 4.86 -28.71
CA PHE A 144 16.99 6.01 -29.33
C PHE A 144 16.82 7.16 -28.33
N GLN A 145 16.52 6.86 -27.06
CA GLN A 145 16.43 7.85 -25.99
C GLN A 145 17.80 8.46 -25.68
N GLU A 146 18.85 7.65 -25.54
CA GLU A 146 20.23 8.13 -25.30
C GLU A 146 20.70 9.10 -26.40
N LYS A 147 20.25 8.88 -27.64
CA LYS A 147 20.53 9.76 -28.77
C LYS A 147 19.60 10.98 -28.87
N GLY A 148 18.58 11.07 -28.03
CA GLY A 148 17.61 12.17 -28.02
C GLY A 148 16.65 12.16 -29.21
N TRP A 149 16.45 11.02 -29.86
CA TRP A 149 15.52 10.89 -30.99
C TRP A 149 14.08 10.63 -30.54
N ILE A 150 13.92 10.03 -29.35
CA ILE A 150 12.64 9.79 -28.71
C ILE A 150 12.68 10.19 -27.23
N GLU A 151 11.50 10.44 -26.68
CA GLU A 151 11.22 10.45 -25.26
C GLU A 151 10.61 9.08 -24.90
N LEU A 152 11.24 8.30 -24.01
CA LEU A 152 10.76 6.97 -23.61
C LEU A 152 10.09 7.03 -22.23
N GLU A 153 8.96 6.35 -22.11
CA GLU A 153 8.23 6.18 -20.86
C GLU A 153 7.95 4.69 -20.65
N SER A 154 8.44 4.14 -19.53
CA SER A 154 8.12 2.79 -19.10
C SER A 154 7.03 2.82 -18.03
N LYS A 155 6.05 1.92 -18.16
CA LYS A 155 4.86 1.85 -17.29
C LYS A 155 4.58 0.41 -16.88
N GLN A 156 3.77 0.29 -15.83
CA GLN A 156 3.29 -0.99 -15.32
C GLN A 156 4.46 -1.89 -14.91
N MET A 157 5.13 -1.52 -13.82
CA MET A 157 6.16 -2.40 -13.22
C MET A 157 5.49 -3.68 -12.75
N THR A 158 5.82 -4.77 -13.44
CA THR A 158 5.42 -6.13 -13.13
C THR A 158 6.50 -6.79 -12.30
N GLU A 159 6.09 -7.37 -11.20
CA GLU A 159 6.93 -8.15 -10.31
C GLU A 159 6.78 -9.64 -10.65
N VAL A 160 7.90 -10.35 -10.72
CA VAL A 160 7.92 -11.81 -10.90
C VAL A 160 8.58 -12.45 -9.68
N TYR A 161 7.84 -13.34 -9.03
CA TYR A 161 8.30 -14.14 -7.91
C TYR A 161 8.27 -15.62 -8.27
N SER A 162 9.26 -16.38 -7.83
CA SER A 162 9.14 -17.84 -7.84
C SER A 162 8.27 -18.31 -6.68
N VAL A 163 7.35 -19.24 -6.95
CA VAL A 163 6.56 -19.92 -5.93
C VAL A 163 7.37 -21.12 -5.43
N LEU A 164 7.82 -21.08 -4.18
CA LEU A 164 8.67 -22.11 -3.58
C LEU A 164 7.84 -23.24 -2.95
N GLN A 165 6.62 -22.93 -2.51
CA GLN A 165 5.67 -23.88 -1.94
C GLN A 165 4.29 -23.64 -2.55
N ALA A 166 3.80 -24.59 -3.34
CA ALA A 166 2.50 -24.49 -4.01
C ALA A 166 1.34 -25.10 -3.20
N ASP A 167 1.63 -26.05 -2.31
CA ASP A 167 0.62 -26.68 -1.45
C ASP A 167 0.42 -25.87 -0.15
N LEU A 168 -0.16 -24.69 -0.31
CA LEU A 168 -0.46 -23.78 0.79
C LEU A 168 -1.90 -24.01 1.25
N ASP A 169 -2.07 -24.21 2.56
CA ASP A 169 -3.35 -23.96 3.22
C ASP A 169 -3.50 -22.44 3.40
N THR A 170 -4.17 -21.82 2.42
CA THR A 170 -4.38 -20.38 2.41
C THR A 170 -5.29 -19.92 3.55
N GLN A 171 -6.01 -20.81 4.24
CA GLN A 171 -6.89 -20.44 5.35
C GLN A 171 -6.08 -20.28 6.62
N VAL A 172 -5.29 -21.28 6.95
CA VAL A 172 -4.38 -21.25 8.10
C VAL A 172 -3.38 -20.12 7.93
N LEU A 173 -2.74 -20.02 6.76
CA LEU A 173 -1.71 -19.02 6.51
C LEU A 173 -2.27 -17.58 6.54
N SER A 174 -3.47 -17.34 6.01
CA SER A 174 -4.08 -16.01 6.08
C SER A 174 -4.37 -15.59 7.53
N ALA A 175 -4.85 -16.51 8.38
CA ALA A 175 -5.09 -16.25 9.79
C ALA A 175 -3.79 -15.92 10.56
N GLU A 176 -2.70 -16.66 10.29
CA GLU A 176 -1.40 -16.39 10.91
C GLU A 176 -0.82 -15.04 10.51
N LEU A 177 -0.88 -14.69 9.22
CA LEU A 177 -0.39 -13.42 8.71
C LEU A 177 -1.25 -12.26 9.23
N HIS A 178 -2.57 -12.43 9.28
CA HIS A 178 -3.47 -11.47 9.90
C HIS A 178 -3.10 -11.22 11.36
N ALA A 179 -2.93 -12.29 12.16
CA ALA A 179 -2.50 -12.18 13.55
C ALA A 179 -1.13 -11.50 13.70
N TYR A 180 -0.20 -11.71 12.76
CA TYR A 180 1.06 -10.97 12.73
C TYR A 180 0.84 -9.46 12.55
N PHE A 181 0.04 -9.05 11.56
CA PHE A 181 -0.27 -7.63 11.33
C PHE A 181 -1.04 -7.01 12.50
N THR A 182 -2.00 -7.71 13.10
CA THR A 182 -2.74 -7.23 14.28
C THR A 182 -1.82 -7.04 15.49
N ARG A 183 -0.86 -7.95 15.74
CA ARG A 183 0.13 -7.76 16.81
C ARG A 183 1.04 -6.57 16.55
N HIS A 184 1.45 -6.36 15.30
CA HIS A 184 2.23 -5.19 14.91
C HIS A 184 1.43 -3.90 15.10
N GLU A 185 0.15 -3.86 14.69
CA GLU A 185 -0.78 -2.74 14.96
C GLU A 185 -0.81 -2.41 16.45
N GLN A 186 -1.06 -3.40 17.30
CA GLN A 186 -1.13 -3.21 18.75
C GLN A 186 0.19 -2.67 19.33
N GLY A 187 1.33 -3.21 18.88
CA GLY A 187 2.65 -2.76 19.29
C GLY A 187 2.93 -1.30 18.90
N GLU A 188 2.58 -0.91 17.67
CA GLU A 188 2.77 0.45 17.17
C GLU A 188 1.88 1.46 17.91
N ILE A 189 0.60 1.13 18.12
CA ILE A 189 -0.32 1.95 18.91
C ILE A 189 0.19 2.12 20.35
N ALA A 190 0.59 1.02 21.00
CA ALA A 190 1.17 1.07 22.35
C ALA A 190 2.44 1.94 22.40
N ARG A 191 3.28 1.89 21.36
CA ARG A 191 4.48 2.73 21.22
C ARG A 191 4.13 4.22 21.13
N ILE A 192 3.10 4.57 20.35
CA ILE A 192 2.64 5.96 20.21
C ILE A 192 2.16 6.47 21.57
N HIS A 193 1.34 5.71 22.30
CA HIS A 193 0.90 6.09 23.64
C HIS A 193 2.05 6.17 24.64
N ALA A 194 2.98 5.21 24.64
CA ALA A 194 4.15 5.23 25.52
C ALA A 194 5.03 6.48 25.29
N MET A 195 5.16 6.93 24.05
CA MET A 195 5.85 8.17 23.70
C MET A 195 5.13 9.41 24.26
N LEU A 196 3.80 9.47 24.16
CA LEU A 196 3.03 10.57 24.75
C LEU A 196 3.12 10.59 26.28
N GLU A 197 3.01 9.42 26.91
CA GLU A 197 3.20 9.26 28.35
C GLU A 197 4.60 9.65 28.79
N LEU A 198 5.63 9.40 27.97
CA LEU A 198 6.99 9.85 28.26
C LEU A 198 7.05 11.38 28.35
N PHE A 199 6.44 12.10 27.41
CA PHE A 199 6.50 13.56 27.41
C PHE A 199 5.66 14.21 28.52
N ALA A 200 4.56 13.57 28.94
CA ALA A 200 3.65 14.12 29.95
C ALA A 200 3.97 13.66 31.40
N THR A 201 5.05 12.91 31.61
CA THR A 201 5.37 12.35 32.93
C THR A 201 6.00 13.35 33.89
N ASP A 202 5.73 13.18 35.17
CA ASP A 202 6.39 13.86 36.30
C ASP A 202 7.68 13.16 36.77
N ARG A 203 8.09 12.08 36.08
CA ARG A 203 9.33 11.35 36.34
C ARG A 203 10.46 11.79 35.41
N CYS A 204 11.70 11.55 35.81
CA CYS A 204 12.88 11.85 34.99
C CYS A 204 12.78 11.22 33.60
N LEU A 205 12.89 12.04 32.55
CA LEU A 205 12.82 11.59 31.15
C LEU A 205 13.99 10.69 30.78
N GLY A 206 15.20 11.03 31.23
CA GLY A 206 16.41 10.25 30.96
C GLY A 206 16.33 8.83 31.54
N TYR A 207 15.84 8.72 32.78
CA TYR A 207 15.61 7.44 33.43
C TYR A 207 14.60 6.58 32.67
N ARG A 208 13.45 7.16 32.30
CA ARG A 208 12.41 6.42 31.55
C ARG A 208 12.85 5.99 30.15
N LEU A 209 13.62 6.83 29.46
CA LEU A 209 14.21 6.47 28.16
C LEU A 209 15.18 5.30 28.31
N ALA A 210 16.06 5.34 29.32
CA ALA A 210 16.98 4.25 29.59
C ALA A 210 16.23 2.93 29.86
N GLN A 211 15.21 2.95 30.72
CA GLN A 211 14.36 1.78 30.96
C GLN A 211 13.66 1.26 29.69
N TYR A 212 13.18 2.16 28.83
CA TYR A 212 12.57 1.77 27.56
C TYR A 212 13.54 0.99 26.65
N PHE A 213 14.83 1.34 26.68
CA PHE A 213 15.89 0.64 25.95
C PHE A 213 16.52 -0.52 26.74
N GLY A 214 15.96 -0.88 27.90
CA GLY A 214 16.41 -2.02 28.72
C GLY A 214 17.59 -1.72 29.67
N ASP A 215 17.87 -0.45 29.97
CA ASP A 215 18.85 -0.07 30.98
C ASP A 215 18.18 0.24 32.32
N ASP A 216 18.21 -0.75 33.21
CA ASP A 216 17.69 -0.66 34.57
C ASP A 216 18.65 0.00 35.58
N HIS A 217 19.88 0.33 35.16
CA HIS A 217 20.92 0.91 36.03
C HIS A 217 21.04 2.43 35.91
N ALA A 218 20.23 3.05 35.06
CA ALA A 218 20.22 4.50 34.88
C ALA A 218 19.84 5.24 36.18
N PRO A 219 20.38 6.45 36.41
CA PRO A 219 20.05 7.22 37.60
C PRO A 219 18.59 7.64 37.58
N ILE A 220 17.89 7.44 38.71
CA ILE A 220 16.47 7.80 38.90
C ILE A 220 16.23 9.28 38.56
N GLN A 221 17.22 10.15 38.80
CA GLN A 221 17.25 11.54 38.38
C GLN A 221 18.52 11.81 37.56
N CYS A 222 18.37 12.16 36.29
CA CYS A 222 19.52 12.45 35.43
C CYS A 222 20.12 13.84 35.66
N GLY A 223 19.39 14.74 36.33
CA GLY A 223 19.84 16.09 36.68
C GLY A 223 19.90 17.09 35.52
N HIS A 224 19.50 16.71 34.30
CA HIS A 224 19.61 17.58 33.12
C HIS A 224 18.34 17.60 32.22
N CYS A 225 17.30 16.84 32.55
CA CYS A 225 16.04 16.88 31.79
C CYS A 225 15.07 17.94 32.34
N SER A 226 14.07 18.32 31.55
CA SER A 226 13.08 19.33 31.94
C SER A 226 12.39 19.01 33.26
N VAL A 227 12.01 17.74 33.47
CA VAL A 227 11.38 17.27 34.70
C VAL A 227 12.31 17.38 35.91
N CYS A 228 13.60 17.04 35.77
CA CYS A 228 14.59 17.22 36.84
C CYS A 228 14.80 18.70 37.21
N HIS A 229 14.56 19.62 36.27
CA HIS A 229 14.55 21.06 36.53
C HIS A 229 13.18 21.59 37.00
N GLY A 230 12.20 20.72 37.26
CA GLY A 230 10.85 21.11 37.71
C GLY A 230 9.92 21.59 36.59
N HIS A 231 10.30 21.43 35.32
CA HIS A 231 9.50 21.82 34.15
C HIS A 231 8.82 20.59 33.51
N VAL A 232 7.69 20.20 34.08
CA VAL A 232 6.84 19.12 33.52
C VAL A 232 5.98 19.66 32.38
N ALA A 233 6.04 19.01 31.22
CA ALA A 233 5.20 19.37 30.08
C ALA A 233 3.77 18.87 30.29
N ARG A 234 2.79 19.71 29.95
CA ARG A 234 1.36 19.34 29.93
C ARG A 234 0.87 19.36 28.49
N LEU A 235 0.49 18.19 28.00
CA LEU A 235 -0.09 18.07 26.66
C LEU A 235 -1.54 18.57 26.70
N PRO A 236 -1.99 19.40 25.74
CA PRO A 236 -3.36 19.85 25.68
C PRO A 236 -4.31 18.65 25.51
N GLU A 237 -5.44 18.68 26.22
CA GLU A 237 -6.51 17.71 26.00
C GLU A 237 -7.25 18.03 24.69
N PRO A 238 -7.66 16.99 23.93
CA PRO A 238 -8.48 17.21 22.76
C PRO A 238 -9.84 17.80 23.16
N PRO A 239 -10.51 18.52 22.25
CA PRO A 239 -11.84 19.04 22.51
C PRO A 239 -12.82 17.90 22.86
N ALA A 240 -13.71 18.15 23.82
CA ALA A 240 -14.74 17.18 24.19
C ALA A 240 -15.68 16.91 23.00
N LEU A 241 -15.84 15.62 22.67
CA LEU A 241 -16.73 15.17 21.61
C LEU A 241 -18.02 14.60 22.20
N PRO A 242 -19.17 14.74 21.51
CA PRO A 242 -20.40 14.05 21.89
C PRO A 242 -20.18 12.53 21.93
N ALA A 243 -20.83 11.85 22.88
CA ALA A 243 -20.65 10.42 23.06
C ALA A 243 -21.09 9.63 21.80
N LEU A 244 -20.36 8.57 21.47
CA LEU A 244 -20.67 7.73 20.30
C LEU A 244 -22.04 7.03 20.44
N VAL A 245 -22.49 6.75 21.66
CA VAL A 245 -23.82 6.16 21.92
C VAL A 245 -24.97 7.04 21.43
N ASP A 246 -24.76 8.35 21.33
CA ASP A 246 -25.77 9.30 20.84
C ASP A 246 -25.78 9.38 19.30
N LYS A 247 -24.85 8.72 18.61
CA LYS A 247 -24.78 8.68 17.14
C LYS A 247 -25.73 7.62 16.59
N ASN A 248 -26.39 7.93 15.49
CA ASN A 248 -27.26 7.00 14.79
C ASN A 248 -26.44 6.16 13.79
N PHE A 249 -26.21 4.88 14.13
CA PHE A 249 -25.45 3.94 13.31
C PHE A 249 -26.06 3.76 11.91
N GLU A 250 -27.36 3.51 11.83
CA GLU A 250 -28.06 3.27 10.57
C GLU A 250 -27.94 4.48 9.63
N ALA A 251 -28.13 5.69 10.18
CA ALA A 251 -28.02 6.92 9.40
C ALA A 251 -26.59 7.18 8.87
N LEU A 252 -25.56 6.72 9.59
CA LEU A 252 -24.15 6.92 9.21
C LEU A 252 -23.61 5.80 8.32
N CYS A 253 -24.11 4.57 8.46
CA CYS A 253 -23.52 3.39 7.84
C CYS A 253 -24.41 2.75 6.76
N GLY A 254 -25.74 2.91 6.81
CA GLY A 254 -26.70 2.15 6.00
C GLY A 254 -26.43 2.24 4.49
N ASP A 255 -26.25 3.46 3.96
CA ASP A 255 -25.96 3.66 2.53
C ASP A 255 -24.66 2.98 2.09
N PHE A 256 -23.64 2.99 2.95
CA PHE A 256 -22.37 2.35 2.67
C PHE A 256 -22.46 0.82 2.77
N ILE A 257 -23.14 0.29 3.79
CA ILE A 257 -23.41 -1.15 3.95
C ILE A 257 -24.11 -1.67 2.69
N HIS A 258 -25.22 -1.04 2.30
CA HIS A 258 -25.99 -1.44 1.12
C HIS A 258 -25.14 -1.42 -0.16
N LYS A 259 -24.34 -0.36 -0.36
CA LYS A 259 -23.46 -0.27 -1.53
C LYS A 259 -22.33 -1.30 -1.52
N HIS A 260 -21.78 -1.60 -0.34
CA HIS A 260 -20.75 -2.62 -0.17
C HIS A 260 -21.32 -4.01 -0.49
N GLU A 261 -22.50 -4.35 0.03
CA GLU A 261 -23.20 -5.60 -0.26
C GLU A 261 -23.49 -5.77 -1.75
N GLN A 262 -24.00 -4.73 -2.42
CA GLN A 262 -24.23 -4.76 -3.87
C GLN A 262 -22.95 -5.02 -4.68
N HIS A 263 -21.79 -4.58 -4.18
CA HIS A 263 -20.51 -4.74 -4.87
C HIS A 263 -19.83 -6.08 -4.57
N SER A 264 -19.89 -6.54 -3.33
CA SER A 264 -19.09 -7.67 -2.83
C SER A 264 -19.91 -8.92 -2.50
N GLY A 265 -21.24 -8.80 -2.42
CA GLY A 265 -22.13 -9.87 -1.99
C GLY A 265 -22.18 -10.10 -0.47
N SER A 266 -21.52 -9.26 0.33
CA SER A 266 -21.49 -9.38 1.79
C SER A 266 -21.49 -8.04 2.51
N VAL A 267 -21.94 -8.05 3.77
CA VAL A 267 -21.84 -6.90 4.68
C VAL A 267 -20.37 -6.52 4.90
N PRO A 268 -20.05 -5.23 5.05
CA PRO A 268 -18.71 -4.79 5.43
C PRO A 268 -18.39 -5.22 6.87
N SER A 269 -17.11 -5.51 7.13
CA SER A 269 -16.60 -5.73 8.50
C SER A 269 -16.66 -4.46 9.35
N ALA A 270 -16.53 -4.63 10.68
CA ALA A 270 -16.39 -3.50 11.61
C ALA A 270 -15.19 -2.62 11.23
N GLU A 271 -14.05 -3.22 10.85
CA GLU A 271 -12.87 -2.51 10.38
C GLU A 271 -13.16 -1.68 9.12
N ARG A 272 -13.88 -2.25 8.15
CA ARG A 272 -14.26 -1.56 6.91
C ARG A 272 -15.14 -0.35 7.20
N LEU A 273 -16.13 -0.49 8.08
CA LEU A 273 -17.01 0.61 8.50
C LEU A 273 -16.25 1.68 9.28
N THR A 274 -15.38 1.26 10.21
CA THR A 274 -14.56 2.19 10.99
C THR A 274 -13.67 3.03 10.08
N ARG A 275 -13.04 2.41 9.08
CA ARG A 275 -12.23 3.12 8.07
C ARG A 275 -13.05 4.12 7.26
N PHE A 276 -14.28 3.77 6.92
CA PHE A 276 -15.21 4.65 6.22
C PHE A 276 -15.55 5.90 7.06
N LEU A 277 -15.93 5.67 8.33
CA LEU A 277 -16.30 6.72 9.29
C LEU A 277 -15.13 7.61 9.69
N CYS A 278 -13.91 7.06 9.77
CA CYS A 278 -12.70 7.77 10.18
C CYS A 278 -11.86 8.30 9.00
N ALA A 279 -12.43 8.33 7.78
CA ALA A 279 -11.76 8.80 6.57
C ALA A 279 -10.47 8.05 6.17
N ILE A 280 -10.25 6.83 6.67
CA ILE A 280 -9.07 6.02 6.37
C ILE A 280 -9.22 5.42 4.98
N SER A 281 -8.61 6.05 3.98
CA SER A 281 -8.73 5.65 2.58
C SER A 281 -8.13 4.26 2.33
N VAL A 282 -8.90 3.38 1.69
CA VAL A 282 -8.45 2.06 1.19
C VAL A 282 -8.81 1.92 -0.30
N PRO A 283 -8.13 1.05 -1.08
CA PRO A 283 -8.36 0.95 -2.52
C PRO A 283 -9.84 0.79 -2.94
N LEU A 284 -10.59 -0.05 -2.22
CA LEU A 284 -12.02 -0.29 -2.45
C LEU A 284 -12.86 0.99 -2.40
N PHE A 285 -12.49 1.97 -1.57
CA PHE A 285 -13.27 3.21 -1.40
C PHE A 285 -13.30 4.05 -2.67
N THR A 286 -12.25 4.00 -3.49
CA THR A 286 -12.22 4.68 -4.80
C THR A 286 -13.26 4.05 -5.73
N ARG A 287 -13.31 2.72 -5.80
CA ARG A 287 -14.29 1.98 -6.63
C ARG A 287 -15.72 2.24 -6.18
N LEU A 288 -15.96 2.21 -4.87
CA LEU A 288 -17.27 2.50 -4.28
C LEU A 288 -17.62 3.99 -4.27
N LYS A 289 -16.73 4.89 -4.69
CA LYS A 289 -16.89 6.35 -4.55
C LYS A 289 -17.30 6.74 -3.12
N ALA A 290 -16.68 6.11 -2.11
CA ALA A 290 -17.11 6.17 -0.72
C ALA A 290 -17.16 7.59 -0.16
N ARG A 291 -16.26 8.47 -0.62
CA ARG A 291 -16.23 9.90 -0.25
C ARG A 291 -17.50 10.67 -0.57
N LYS A 292 -18.36 10.15 -1.47
CA LYS A 292 -19.65 10.76 -1.84
C LYS A 292 -20.82 10.20 -1.04
N ILE A 293 -20.60 9.20 -0.20
CA ILE A 293 -21.63 8.55 0.59
C ILE A 293 -21.73 9.28 1.93
N HIS A 294 -22.95 9.50 2.39
CA HIS A 294 -23.20 10.06 3.71
C HIS A 294 -22.54 9.20 4.78
N GLY A 295 -21.95 9.83 5.80
CA GLY A 295 -21.21 9.14 6.87
C GLY A 295 -19.70 8.98 6.63
N TYR A 296 -19.21 9.15 5.40
CA TYR A 296 -17.76 9.14 5.16
C TYR A 296 -17.09 10.27 5.95
N ALA A 297 -16.03 9.96 6.68
CA ALA A 297 -15.31 10.89 7.56
C ALA A 297 -16.15 11.51 8.71
N ALA A 298 -17.38 11.05 8.95
CA ALA A 298 -18.26 11.66 9.96
C ALA A 298 -17.74 11.55 11.40
N LEU A 299 -16.80 10.61 11.65
CA LEU A 299 -16.19 10.38 12.96
C LEU A 299 -14.65 10.52 12.91
N GLU A 300 -14.09 11.27 11.95
CA GLU A 300 -12.63 11.44 11.81
C GLU A 300 -11.93 12.06 13.03
N ALA A 301 -12.67 12.81 13.84
CA ALA A 301 -12.19 13.40 15.08
C ALA A 301 -12.13 12.42 16.26
N TYR A 302 -12.76 11.26 16.16
CA TYR A 302 -12.82 10.26 17.23
C TYR A 302 -11.62 9.29 17.15
N PRO A 303 -11.15 8.76 18.29
CA PRO A 303 -10.17 7.68 18.29
C PRO A 303 -10.69 6.46 17.54
N TYR A 304 -9.90 5.93 16.60
CA TYR A 304 -10.32 4.81 15.75
C TYR A 304 -10.74 3.58 16.57
N ALA A 305 -10.05 3.29 17.67
CA ALA A 305 -10.37 2.15 18.52
C ALA A 305 -11.79 2.23 19.11
N GLU A 306 -12.23 3.43 19.51
CA GLU A 306 -13.57 3.67 20.06
C GLU A 306 -14.64 3.52 18.96
N VAL A 307 -14.37 4.08 17.77
CA VAL A 307 -15.26 3.91 16.61
C VAL A 307 -15.34 2.44 16.18
N ARG A 308 -14.25 1.69 16.25
CA ARG A 308 -14.22 0.24 15.97
C ARG A 308 -15.06 -0.55 16.96
N GLN A 309 -14.96 -0.24 18.25
CA GLN A 309 -15.77 -0.88 19.27
C GLN A 309 -17.26 -0.54 19.08
N TRP A 310 -17.57 0.72 18.81
CA TRP A 310 -18.93 1.18 18.57
C TRP A 310 -19.56 0.53 17.32
N THR A 311 -18.82 0.47 16.20
CA THR A 311 -19.30 -0.20 14.99
C THR A 311 -19.49 -1.70 15.19
N GLN A 312 -18.55 -2.35 15.88
CA GLN A 312 -18.64 -3.78 16.19
C GLN A 312 -19.85 -4.13 17.08
N ALA A 313 -20.30 -3.22 17.94
CA ALA A 313 -21.46 -3.44 18.79
C ALA A 313 -22.81 -3.32 18.04
N HIS A 314 -22.82 -2.76 16.82
CA HIS A 314 -24.01 -2.58 15.99
C HIS A 314 -24.12 -3.58 14.83
N LEU A 315 -23.02 -4.27 14.50
CA LEU A 315 -22.98 -5.37 13.53
C LEU A 315 -23.34 -6.71 14.18
#